data_AF-A0A9D1GIG6-F1
#
_entry.id   AF-A0A9D1GIG6-F1
#
_cell.length_a   1.000
_cell.length_b   1.000
_cell.length_c   1.000
_cell.angle_alpha   90.00
_cell.angle_beta   90.00
_cell.angle_gamma   90.00
#
_symmetry.space_group_name_H-M   'P 1'
#
loop_
_entity.id
_entity.type
_entity.pdbx_description
1 polymer ?
#
loop_
_entity_poly.entity_id
_entity_poly.type
_entity_poly.pdbx_seq_one_letter_code
_entity_poly.pdbx_strand_id
1 'polypeptide(L)'
;MSYQVINKELGIASCHVADLTAKQSAHILTQWGDGCPLGELTLFYDSGSQSVVLNQDHPEYSRMKRLSERYLTATDGVRERVRSRLSSELYMGAAAVLDHAIESRRIARKAYIAERQKWQEEYGCLQELMHIVGGETPGNAANAVRKAFLLGVAQGKHEERKKRSAPNPK
;
A
#
# COMPACT_ATOMS: atom_id res chain seq x y z
N MET A 1 -1.45 21.98 10.75
CA MET A 1 -1.43 20.71 11.50
C MET A 1 -0.01 20.39 11.89
N SER A 2 0.19 19.89 13.10
CA SER A 2 1.47 19.37 13.55
C SER A 2 1.19 18.05 14.23
N TYR A 3 1.17 16.95 13.49
CA TYR A 3 1.33 15.66 14.14
C TYR A 3 2.63 15.70 14.93
N GLN A 4 2.58 15.28 16.19
CA GLN A 4 3.80 15.13 16.95
C GLN A 4 4.51 13.87 16.46
N VAL A 5 5.67 14.02 15.85
CA VAL A 5 6.48 12.87 15.43
C VAL A 5 7.04 12.20 16.68
N ILE A 6 6.67 10.93 16.89
CA ILE A 6 7.10 10.14 18.06
C ILE A 6 8.30 9.27 17.69
N ASN A 7 8.25 8.63 16.51
CA ASN A 7 9.34 7.81 16.00
C ASN A 7 9.49 8.05 14.50
N LYS A 8 10.50 8.85 14.15
CA LYS A 8 10.76 9.24 12.76
C LYS A 8 11.16 8.05 11.89
N GLU A 9 11.94 7.12 12.43
CA GLU A 9 12.45 5.96 11.68
C GLU A 9 11.33 5.00 11.26
N LEU A 10 10.37 4.78 12.16
CA LEU A 10 9.21 3.92 11.90
C LEU A 10 8.03 4.67 11.26
N GLY A 11 8.16 5.99 11.08
CA GLY A 11 7.08 6.85 10.61
C GLY A 11 5.86 6.78 11.54
N ILE A 12 6.09 6.95 12.84
CA ILE A 12 5.04 7.00 13.86
C ILE A 12 4.90 8.43 14.36
N ALA A 13 3.68 8.92 14.33
CA ALA A 13 3.30 10.21 14.88
C ALA A 13 2.07 10.07 15.76
N SER A 14 1.60 11.18 16.31
CA SER A 14 0.37 11.22 17.10
C SER A 14 -0.34 12.55 17.02
N CYS A 15 -1.62 12.53 17.35
CA CYS A 15 -2.47 13.71 17.47
C CYS A 15 -3.49 13.55 18.61
N HIS A 16 -4.08 14.67 19.04
CA HIS A 16 -5.34 14.63 19.75
C HIS A 16 -6.49 14.48 18.75
N VAL A 17 -7.57 13.80 19.12
CA VAL A 17 -8.75 13.65 18.24
C VAL A 17 -9.37 15.02 17.92
N ALA A 18 -9.32 15.94 18.88
CA ALA A 18 -9.81 17.31 18.70
C ALA A 18 -9.08 18.09 17.60
N ASP A 19 -7.87 17.67 17.22
CA ASP A 19 -7.08 18.30 16.15
C ASP A 19 -7.48 17.81 14.74
N LEU A 20 -8.33 16.77 14.65
CA LEU A 20 -8.76 16.21 13.37
C LEU A 20 -9.89 17.04 12.75
N THR A 21 -9.71 17.41 11.48
CA THR A 21 -10.81 18.03 10.73
C THR A 21 -11.91 17.01 10.42
N ALA A 22 -13.15 17.46 10.26
CA ALA A 22 -14.28 16.58 9.91
C ALA A 22 -14.00 15.73 8.64
N LYS A 23 -13.30 16.30 7.65
CA LYS A 23 -12.89 15.59 6.42
C LYS A 23 -11.89 14.47 6.72
N GLN A 24 -10.93 14.71 7.60
CA GLN A 24 -9.95 13.70 7.99
C GLN A 24 -10.61 12.60 8.82
N SER A 25 -11.43 12.99 9.79
CA SER A 25 -12.23 12.05 10.58
C SER A 25 -13.04 11.12 9.69
N ALA A 26 -13.74 11.63 8.68
CA ALA A 26 -14.50 10.81 7.74
C ALA A 26 -13.60 9.83 6.96
N HIS A 27 -12.43 10.28 6.46
CA HIS A 27 -11.50 9.42 5.75
C HIS A 27 -10.90 8.33 6.66
N ILE A 28 -10.54 8.70 7.89
CA ILE A 28 -9.97 7.78 8.88
C ILE A 28 -10.96 6.70 9.28
N LEU A 29 -12.22 7.07 9.47
CA LEU A 29 -13.28 6.11 9.82
C LEU A 29 -13.47 5.03 8.75
N THR A 30 -13.17 5.28 7.47
CA THR A 30 -13.20 4.24 6.44
C THR A 30 -12.11 3.17 6.59
N GLN A 31 -11.07 3.43 7.38
CA GLN A 31 -10.04 2.44 7.72
C GLN A 31 -10.49 1.52 8.86
N TRP A 32 -11.59 1.88 9.52
CA TRP A 32 -12.25 1.14 10.59
C TRP A 32 -13.63 0.67 10.09
N GLY A 33 -14.26 -0.29 10.77
CA GLY A 33 -15.60 -0.77 10.38
C GLY A 33 -16.66 0.34 10.50
N ASP A 34 -17.72 0.23 9.70
CA ASP A 34 -18.85 1.16 9.73
C ASP A 34 -19.41 1.31 11.16
N GLY A 35 -19.62 2.56 11.59
CA GLY A 35 -20.21 2.87 12.90
C GLY A 35 -19.23 2.99 14.07
N CYS A 36 -17.92 2.82 13.87
CA CYS A 36 -16.92 3.03 14.92
C CYS A 36 -16.85 4.52 15.33
N PRO A 37 -17.05 4.87 16.61
CA PRO A 37 -17.01 6.26 17.03
C PRO A 37 -15.56 6.80 17.03
N LEU A 38 -15.39 8.07 16.66
CA LEU A 38 -14.07 8.73 16.61
C LEU A 38 -13.29 8.67 17.94
N GLY A 39 -13.98 8.59 19.07
CA GLY A 39 -13.36 8.44 20.39
C GLY A 39 -12.70 7.07 20.64
N GLU A 40 -13.10 6.05 19.88
CA GLU A 40 -12.50 4.70 19.93
C GLU A 40 -11.36 4.53 18.93
N LEU A 41 -11.05 5.59 18.17
CA LEU A 41 -9.91 5.60 17.27
C LEU A 41 -8.62 5.40 18.08
N THR A 42 -7.96 4.26 17.89
CA THR A 42 -6.66 4.01 18.53
C THR A 42 -5.51 4.55 17.69
N LEU A 43 -5.56 4.27 16.38
CA LEU A 43 -4.57 4.68 15.41
C LEU A 43 -5.12 4.64 13.99
N PHE A 44 -4.46 5.33 13.08
CA PHE A 44 -4.81 5.36 11.65
C PHE A 44 -3.55 5.54 10.80
N TYR A 45 -3.67 5.28 9.50
CA TYR A 45 -2.60 5.56 8.54
C TYR A 45 -2.91 6.83 7.74
N ASP A 46 -2.01 7.80 7.79
CA ASP A 46 -2.07 8.99 6.93
C ASP A 46 -1.15 8.80 5.72
N SER A 47 -1.76 8.66 4.54
CA SER A 47 -1.03 8.45 3.29
C SER A 47 -0.24 9.69 2.85
N GLY A 48 -0.69 10.90 3.22
CA GLY A 48 -0.02 12.15 2.88
C GLY A 48 1.35 12.29 3.54
N SER A 49 1.44 11.97 4.83
CA SER A 49 2.71 11.94 5.58
C SER A 49 3.35 10.55 5.67
N GLN A 50 2.74 9.53 5.05
CA GLN A 50 3.12 8.11 5.16
C GLN A 50 3.31 7.62 6.60
N SER A 51 2.55 8.17 7.54
CA SER A 51 2.74 7.96 8.98
C SER A 51 1.60 7.17 9.60
N VAL A 52 1.95 6.29 10.54
CA VAL A 52 0.98 5.72 11.49
C VAL A 52 0.78 6.76 12.58
N VAL A 53 -0.45 7.25 12.72
CA VAL A 53 -0.80 8.31 13.66
C VAL A 53 -1.60 7.70 14.80
N LEU A 54 -1.07 7.85 16.02
CA LEU A 54 -1.69 7.37 17.25
C LEU A 54 -2.58 8.45 17.85
N ASN A 55 -3.74 8.05 18.37
CA ASN A 55 -4.59 8.92 19.18
C ASN A 55 -3.99 9.06 20.59
N GLN A 56 -3.55 10.26 20.96
CA GLN A 56 -3.01 10.54 22.30
C GLN A 56 -4.06 10.48 23.41
N ASP A 57 -5.33 10.73 23.06
CA ASP A 57 -6.44 10.79 24.01
C ASP A 57 -6.97 9.39 24.37
N HIS A 58 -6.54 8.35 23.65
CA HIS A 58 -7.04 7.00 23.86
C HIS A 58 -6.43 6.36 25.12
N PRO A 59 -7.21 5.70 26.00
CA PRO A 59 -6.69 5.07 27.23
C PRO A 59 -5.56 4.05 27.00
N GLU A 60 -5.62 3.34 25.88
CA GLU A 60 -4.60 2.34 25.49
C GLU A 60 -3.40 2.95 24.74
N TYR A 61 -3.25 4.28 24.65
CA TYR A 61 -2.20 4.96 23.87
C TYR A 61 -0.80 4.36 24.08
N SER A 62 -0.38 4.15 25.33
CA SER A 62 0.94 3.58 25.65
C SER A 62 1.11 2.15 25.13
N ARG A 63 0.05 1.33 25.14
CA ARG A 63 0.06 -0.02 24.60
C ARG A 63 0.03 -0.01 23.08
N MET A 64 -0.76 0.87 22.47
CA MET A 64 -0.80 1.06 21.03
C MET A 64 0.55 1.52 20.47
N LYS A 65 1.21 2.49 21.12
CA LYS A 65 2.56 2.90 20.76
C LYS A 65 3.54 1.72 20.74
N ARG A 66 3.56 0.94 21.83
CA ARG A 66 4.44 -0.24 21.94
C ARG A 66 4.10 -1.30 20.90
N LEU A 67 2.82 -1.52 20.62
CA LEU A 67 2.36 -2.44 19.59
C LEU A 67 2.87 -1.98 18.22
N SER A 68 2.64 -0.72 17.85
CA SER A 68 3.06 -0.17 16.56
C SER A 68 4.57 -0.26 16.36
N GLU A 69 5.37 0.11 17.37
CA GLU A 69 6.84 0.02 17.30
C GLU A 69 7.31 -1.42 17.06
N ARG A 70 6.77 -2.39 17.81
CA ARG A 70 7.16 -3.81 17.69
C ARG A 70 6.63 -4.45 16.41
N TYR A 71 5.44 -4.07 15.97
CA TYR A 71 4.80 -4.67 14.80
C TYR A 71 5.42 -4.18 13.48
N LEU A 72 5.75 -2.89 13.41
CA LEU A 72 6.42 -2.30 12.23
C LEU A 72 7.86 -2.77 12.06
N THR A 73 8.52 -3.17 13.16
CA THR A 73 9.89 -3.75 13.13
C THR A 73 9.89 -5.28 12.97
N ALA A 74 8.75 -5.93 13.16
CA ALA A 74 8.63 -7.38 13.07
C ALA A 74 8.86 -7.90 11.64
N THR A 75 9.16 -9.20 11.53
CA THR A 75 9.10 -9.93 10.26
C THR A 75 7.68 -10.40 9.97
N ASP A 76 7.40 -10.79 8.72
CA ASP A 76 6.07 -11.31 8.33
C ASP A 76 5.64 -12.51 9.19
N GLY A 77 6.56 -13.45 9.46
CA GLY A 77 6.27 -14.60 10.31
C GLY A 77 5.99 -14.25 11.77
N VAL A 78 6.59 -13.17 12.29
CA VAL A 78 6.25 -12.66 13.64
C VAL A 78 4.87 -12.00 13.62
N ARG A 79 4.56 -11.18 12.61
CA ARG A 79 3.25 -10.53 12.45
C ARG A 79 2.12 -11.55 12.35
N GLU A 80 2.30 -12.61 11.55
CA GLU A 80 1.31 -13.69 11.42
C GLU A 80 1.00 -14.35 12.77
N ARG A 81 2.05 -14.64 13.56
CA ARG A 81 1.87 -15.20 14.91
C ARG A 81 1.21 -14.23 15.89
N VAL A 82 1.43 -12.93 15.74
CA VAL A 82 0.73 -11.93 16.54
C VAL A 82 -0.74 -11.96 16.16
N ARG A 83 -1.08 -11.82 14.87
CA ARG A 83 -2.45 -11.84 14.37
C ARG A 83 -3.24 -13.07 14.82
N SER A 84 -2.65 -14.26 14.74
CA SER A 84 -3.33 -15.50 15.14
C SER A 84 -3.63 -15.62 16.64
N ARG A 85 -3.06 -14.74 17.47
CA ARG A 85 -3.28 -14.69 18.92
C ARG A 85 -4.13 -13.51 19.37
N LEU A 86 -4.46 -12.59 18.47
CA LEU A 86 -5.33 -11.45 18.78
C LEU A 86 -6.77 -11.91 18.82
N SER A 87 -7.41 -11.74 19.98
CA SER A 87 -8.85 -12.01 20.17
C SER A 87 -9.68 -10.75 20.37
N SER A 88 -9.03 -9.61 20.65
CA SER A 88 -9.71 -8.34 20.88
C SER A 88 -9.84 -7.55 19.58
N GLU A 89 -11.05 -7.10 19.28
CA GLU A 89 -11.38 -6.30 18.09
C GLU A 89 -10.52 -5.04 17.98
N LEU A 90 -10.24 -4.39 19.12
CA LEU A 90 -9.36 -3.23 19.20
C LEU A 90 -7.97 -3.52 18.60
N TYR A 91 -7.36 -4.63 19.04
CA TYR A 91 -6.02 -5.01 18.61
C TYR A 91 -6.02 -5.58 17.18
N MET A 92 -7.09 -6.25 16.76
CA MET A 92 -7.26 -6.70 15.38
C MET A 92 -7.35 -5.52 14.42
N GLY A 93 -8.14 -4.49 14.76
CA GLY A 93 -8.24 -3.26 13.98
C GLY A 93 -6.90 -2.52 13.90
N ALA A 94 -6.21 -2.39 15.02
CA ALA A 94 -4.87 -1.82 15.06
C ALA A 94 -3.88 -2.58 14.16
N ALA A 95 -3.89 -3.92 14.19
CA ALA A 95 -3.04 -4.74 13.33
C ALA A 95 -3.38 -4.55 11.84
N ALA A 96 -4.66 -4.46 11.48
CA ALA A 96 -5.09 -4.23 10.10
C ALA A 96 -4.60 -2.88 9.55
N VAL A 97 -4.67 -1.81 10.34
CA VAL A 97 -4.12 -0.50 9.94
C VAL A 97 -2.60 -0.57 9.77
N LEU A 98 -1.90 -1.26 10.67
CA LEU A 98 -0.44 -1.42 10.58
C LEU A 98 -0.03 -2.23 9.34
N ASP A 99 -0.77 -3.28 8.99
CA ASP A 99 -0.57 -4.03 7.75
C ASP A 99 -0.81 -3.14 6.52
N HIS A 100 -1.89 -2.34 6.54
CA HIS A 100 -2.17 -1.37 5.48
C HIS A 100 -1.06 -0.33 5.31
N ALA A 101 -0.48 0.17 6.42
CA ALA A 101 0.64 1.10 6.40
C ALA A 101 1.89 0.47 5.77
N ILE A 102 2.23 -0.78 6.16
CA ILE A 102 3.36 -1.51 5.60
C ILE A 102 3.20 -1.68 4.08
N GLU A 103 2.02 -2.13 3.65
CA GLU A 103 1.76 -2.38 2.24
C GLU A 103 1.74 -1.08 1.41
N SER A 104 1.11 -0.03 1.93
CA SER A 104 1.08 1.28 1.28
C SER A 104 2.48 1.86 1.08
N ARG A 105 3.34 1.76 2.10
CA ARG A 105 4.75 2.20 2.01
C ARG A 105 5.53 1.36 0.99
N ARG A 106 5.29 0.04 0.95
CA ARG A 106 5.92 -0.87 -0.02
C ARG A 106 5.53 -0.51 -1.45
N ILE A 107 4.26 -0.22 -1.70
CA ILE A 107 3.75 0.21 -3.01
C ILE A 107 4.36 1.55 -3.40
N ALA A 108 4.34 2.54 -2.50
CA ALA A 108 4.91 3.86 -2.77
C ALA A 108 6.40 3.80 -3.12
N ARG A 109 7.17 2.95 -2.42
CA ARG A 109 8.58 2.73 -2.75
C ARG A 109 8.77 2.14 -4.15
N LYS A 110 7.93 1.18 -4.54
CA LYS A 110 7.97 0.60 -5.89
C LYS A 110 7.61 1.62 -6.97
N ALA A 111 6.57 2.43 -6.72
CA ALA A 111 6.17 3.51 -7.63
C ALA A 111 7.31 4.51 -7.84
N TYR A 112 7.94 4.97 -6.74
CA TYR A 112 9.08 5.88 -6.80
C TYR A 112 10.27 5.32 -7.59
N ILE A 113 10.57 4.02 -7.43
CA ILE A 113 11.63 3.35 -8.21
C ILE A 113 11.24 3.31 -9.70
N ALA A 114 9.99 2.99 -10.02
CA ALA A 114 9.50 2.91 -11.39
C ALA A 114 9.54 4.28 -12.08
N GLU A 115 9.10 5.35 -11.42
CA GLU A 115 9.13 6.73 -11.95
C GLU A 115 10.56 7.19 -12.31
N ARG A 116 11.57 6.71 -11.57
CA ARG A 116 12.98 7.05 -11.81
C ARG A 116 13.63 6.23 -12.90
N GLN A 117 13.04 5.11 -13.30
CA GLN A 117 13.45 4.42 -14.51
C GLN A 117 12.98 5.27 -15.70
N LYS A 118 13.85 6.17 -16.16
CA LYS A 118 13.64 6.89 -17.42
C LYS A 118 13.58 5.87 -18.53
N TRP A 119 12.37 5.52 -18.95
CA TRP A 119 12.18 4.78 -20.18
C TRP A 119 12.40 5.76 -21.31
N GLN A 120 13.52 5.63 -22.04
CA GLN A 120 13.64 6.28 -23.33
C GLN A 120 12.88 5.41 -24.32
N GLU A 121 11.68 5.85 -24.65
CA GLU A 121 10.88 5.26 -25.73
C GLU A 121 11.57 5.62 -27.06
N GLU A 122 12.39 4.71 -27.57
CA GLU A 122 13.11 4.89 -28.84
C GLU A 122 12.21 4.65 -30.06
N TYR A 123 11.14 3.88 -29.86
CA TYR A 123 10.12 3.55 -30.86
C TYR A 123 8.77 3.66 -30.15
N GLY A 124 7.77 4.31 -30.77
CA GLY A 124 6.42 4.62 -30.24
C GLY A 124 5.54 3.42 -29.86
N CYS A 125 6.14 2.38 -29.30
CA CYS A 125 5.57 1.11 -28.93
C CYS A 125 4.57 1.22 -27.79
N LEU A 126 4.72 2.19 -26.86
CA LEU A 126 3.70 2.48 -25.86
C LEU A 126 2.46 3.09 -26.52
N GLN A 127 2.64 3.92 -27.54
CA GLN A 127 1.55 4.50 -28.33
C GLN A 127 0.79 3.42 -29.13
N GLU A 128 1.52 2.52 -29.79
CA GLU A 128 0.94 1.38 -30.51
C GLU A 128 0.24 0.40 -29.57
N LEU A 129 0.85 0.09 -28.41
CA LEU A 129 0.22 -0.69 -27.35
C LEU A 129 -1.05 -0.01 -26.81
N MET A 130 -1.02 1.30 -26.57
CA MET A 130 -2.19 2.05 -26.13
C MET A 130 -3.31 2.05 -27.18
N HIS A 131 -2.99 2.02 -28.48
CA HIS A 131 -3.99 1.84 -29.54
C HIS A 131 -4.60 0.42 -29.55
N ILE A 132 -3.77 -0.61 -29.42
CA ILE A 132 -4.21 -2.02 -29.35
C ILE A 132 -5.08 -2.26 -28.10
N VAL A 133 -4.72 -1.60 -27.00
CA VAL A 133 -5.32 -1.83 -25.68
C VAL A 133 -6.51 -0.90 -25.40
N GLY A 134 -6.46 0.33 -25.92
CA GLY A 134 -7.39 1.43 -25.65
C GLY A 134 -8.62 1.51 -26.57
N GLY A 135 -8.83 0.51 -27.44
CA GLY A 135 -10.01 0.44 -28.31
C GLY A 135 -11.35 0.32 -27.57
N GLU A 136 -11.36 0.07 -26.27
CA GLU A 136 -12.60 -0.01 -25.47
C GLU A 136 -12.46 0.78 -24.16
N THR A 137 -13.08 1.96 -24.17
CA THR A 137 -13.33 2.89 -23.04
C THR A 137 -12.12 3.48 -22.30
N PRO A 138 -11.93 4.81 -22.35
CA PRO A 138 -10.97 5.52 -21.54
C PRO A 138 -11.47 5.54 -20.09
N GLY A 139 -10.97 4.63 -19.25
CA GLY A 139 -11.37 4.61 -17.84
C GLY A 139 -10.73 3.55 -16.98
N ASN A 140 -10.14 2.49 -17.56
CA ASN A 140 -9.58 1.42 -16.75
C ASN A 140 -8.11 1.15 -17.09
N ALA A 141 -7.24 2.04 -16.62
CA ALA A 141 -5.78 1.90 -16.72
C ALA A 141 -5.30 0.53 -16.20
N ALA A 142 -5.97 -0.06 -15.20
CA ALA A 142 -5.64 -1.39 -14.71
C ALA A 142 -5.90 -2.49 -15.76
N ASN A 143 -7.01 -2.41 -16.50
CA ASN A 143 -7.27 -3.30 -17.64
C ASN A 143 -6.26 -3.10 -18.76
N ALA A 144 -5.84 -1.86 -18.99
CA ALA A 144 -4.87 -1.56 -20.03
C ALA A 144 -3.48 -2.17 -19.71
N VAL A 145 -3.00 -1.96 -18.49
CA VAL A 145 -1.76 -2.54 -17.98
C VAL A 145 -1.82 -4.08 -17.99
N ARG A 146 -2.96 -4.68 -17.61
CA ARG A 146 -3.15 -6.13 -17.66
C ARG A 146 -3.03 -6.68 -19.08
N LYS A 147 -3.68 -6.04 -20.06
CA LYS A 147 -3.61 -6.45 -21.47
C LYS A 147 -2.18 -6.33 -22.00
N ALA A 148 -1.48 -5.22 -21.72
CA ALA A 148 -0.09 -5.03 -22.12
C ALA A 148 0.84 -6.10 -21.53
N PHE A 149 0.70 -6.42 -20.23
CA PHE A 149 1.46 -7.50 -19.58
C PHE A 149 1.22 -8.87 -20.23
N LEU A 150 -0.05 -9.23 -20.46
CA LEU A 150 -0.40 -10.51 -21.08
C LEU A 150 0.12 -10.62 -22.52
N LEU A 151 0.09 -9.52 -23.29
CA LEU A 151 0.64 -9.48 -24.62
C LEU A 151 2.16 -9.71 -24.61
N GLY A 152 2.89 -9.06 -23.69
CA GLY A 152 4.32 -9.28 -23.52
C GLY A 152 4.67 -10.74 -23.16
N VAL A 153 3.89 -11.36 -22.27
CA VAL A 153 4.05 -12.80 -21.94
C VAL A 153 3.80 -13.70 -23.16
N ALA A 154 2.78 -13.41 -23.95
CA ALA A 154 2.45 -14.17 -25.15
C ALA A 154 3.56 -14.06 -26.22
N GLN A 155 4.08 -12.85 -26.44
CA GLN A 155 5.20 -12.59 -27.34
C GLN A 155 6.47 -13.33 -26.90
N GLY A 156 6.83 -13.26 -25.60
CA GLY A 156 7.98 -14.00 -25.06
C GLY A 156 7.86 -15.51 -25.25
N LYS A 157 6.67 -16.09 -24.98
CA LYS A 157 6.40 -17.52 -25.25
C LYS A 157 6.51 -17.88 -26.72
N HIS A 158 6.08 -16.99 -27.62
CA HIS A 158 6.16 -17.21 -29.05
C HIS A 158 7.61 -17.19 -29.56
N GLU A 159 8.43 -16.26 -29.06
CA GLU A 159 9.86 -16.23 -29.35
C GLU A 159 10.60 -17.45 -28.79
N GLU A 160 10.28 -17.89 -27.58
CA GLU A 160 10.87 -19.08 -26.98
C GLU A 160 10.54 -20.34 -27.78
N ARG A 161 9.31 -20.46 -28.29
CA ARG A 161 8.89 -21.54 -29.19
C ARG A 161 9.63 -21.49 -30.53
N LYS A 162 9.79 -20.31 -31.12
CA LYS A 162 10.58 -20.12 -32.36
C LYS A 162 12.02 -20.55 -32.18
N LYS A 163 12.65 -20.21 -31.05
CA LYS A 163 14.03 -20.64 -30.73
C LYS A 163 14.14 -22.15 -30.55
N ARG A 164 13.12 -22.81 -29.97
CA ARG A 164 13.08 -24.28 -29.83
C ARG A 164 12.80 -25.01 -31.15
N SER A 165 12.12 -24.37 -32.10
CA SER A 165 11.86 -24.93 -33.44
C SER A 165 12.97 -24.63 -34.45
N ALA A 166 13.96 -23.79 -34.11
CA ALA A 166 15.07 -23.50 -34.99
C ALA A 166 16.02 -24.72 -35.04
N PRO A 167 16.30 -25.29 -36.22
CA PRO A 167 17.26 -26.39 -36.33
C PRO A 167 18.66 -25.90 -35.93
N ASN A 168 19.42 -26.74 -35.21
CA ASN A 168 20.80 -26.43 -34.85
C ASN A 168 21.61 -26.08 -36.12
N PRO A 169 22.43 -25.02 -36.09
CA PRO A 169 23.35 -24.75 -37.18
C PRO A 169 24.32 -25.94 -37.30
N LYS A 170 24.39 -26.52 -38.50
CA LYS A 170 25.35 -27.56 -38.87
C LYS A 170 26.73 -26.96 -39.05
#